data_AF-S2E359-F1
#
_entry.id   AF-S2E359-F1
#
_cell.length_a   1.000
_cell.length_b   1.000
_cell.length_c   1.000
_cell.angle_alpha   90.00
_cell.angle_beta   90.00
_cell.angle_gamma   90.00
#
_symmetry.space_group_name_H-M   'P 1'
#
loop_
_entity.id
_entity.type
_entity.pdbx_description
1 polymer ?
#
loop_
_entity_poly.entity_id
_entity_poly.type
_entity_poly.pdbx_seq_one_letter_code
_entity_poly.pdbx_strand_id
1 'polypeptide(L)'
;MEDEETKSQLAETFSKVLNGSYYHFAKDTVRFTDYKNNEIIELKGLWWTDGDTLVIGQLQKMSVQKYLITKLSNTELHMKMINPRDGVPFKSSMIFKKEELMDFD
;
A
#
# COMPACT_ATOMS: atom_id res chain seq x y z
N MET A 1 -16.82 23.33 -19.36
CA MET A 1 -17.88 22.42 -18.87
C MET A 1 -17.45 20.95 -18.93
N GLU A 2 -16.44 20.56 -19.72
CA GLU A 2 -15.92 19.17 -19.78
C GLU A 2 -15.03 18.75 -18.59
N ASP A 3 -14.44 19.69 -17.85
CA ASP A 3 -13.48 19.37 -16.78
C ASP A 3 -14.09 18.81 -15.48
N GLU A 4 -15.35 19.12 -15.17
CA GLU A 4 -15.98 18.65 -13.93
C GLU A 4 -16.55 17.24 -14.06
N GLU A 5 -17.07 16.88 -15.24
CA GLU A 5 -17.63 15.56 -15.49
C GLU A 5 -16.53 14.49 -15.60
N THR A 6 -15.39 14.81 -16.23
CA THR A 6 -14.20 13.95 -16.26
C THR A 6 -13.57 13.79 -14.87
N LYS A 7 -13.54 14.85 -14.04
CA LYS A 7 -13.07 14.75 -12.65
C LYS A 7 -14.01 13.93 -11.77
N SER A 8 -15.32 14.03 -11.99
CA SER A 8 -16.32 13.24 -11.25
C SER A 8 -16.27 11.76 -11.65
N GLN A 9 -16.06 11.43 -12.93
CA GLN A 9 -15.91 10.06 -13.43
C GLN A 9 -14.58 9.41 -12.97
N LEU A 10 -13.49 10.17 -12.88
CA LEU A 10 -12.26 9.73 -12.21
C LEU A 10 -12.52 9.46 -10.72
N ALA A 11 -13.18 10.38 -10.02
CA ALA A 11 -13.48 10.24 -8.60
C ALA A 11 -14.39 9.04 -8.29
N GLU A 12 -15.35 8.72 -9.16
CA GLU A 12 -16.27 7.59 -8.96
C GLU A 12 -15.67 6.23 -9.30
N THR A 13 -14.70 6.17 -10.21
CA THR A 13 -14.09 4.90 -10.69
C THR A 13 -13.01 4.37 -9.74
N PHE A 14 -12.26 5.24 -9.05
CA PHE A 14 -11.21 4.82 -8.10
C PHE A 14 -11.72 4.60 -6.66
N SER A 15 -12.96 5.01 -6.36
CA SER A 15 -13.50 5.01 -5.00
C SER A 15 -14.11 3.68 -4.54
N LYS A 16 -14.20 2.67 -5.41
CA LYS A 16 -15.00 1.48 -5.11
C LYS A 16 -14.25 0.22 -5.54
N VAL A 17 -13.98 -0.64 -4.54
CA VAL A 17 -13.97 -2.13 -4.65
C VAL A 17 -12.59 -2.69 -5.08
N LEU A 18 -11.82 -3.47 -4.30
CA LEU A 18 -12.09 -4.45 -3.23
C LEU A 18 -10.77 -4.84 -2.50
N ASN A 19 -10.86 -5.32 -1.26
CA ASN A 19 -9.79 -5.92 -0.40
C ASN A 19 -8.96 -5.01 0.52
N GLY A 20 -9.54 -3.92 1.02
CA GLY A 20 -9.26 -3.40 2.37
C GLY A 20 -7.88 -2.79 2.66
N SER A 21 -6.91 -2.87 1.75
CA SER A 21 -5.61 -2.21 1.86
C SER A 21 -4.99 -2.06 0.47
N TYR A 22 -4.85 -0.82 0.00
CA TYR A 22 -4.19 -0.46 -1.25
C TYR A 22 -2.81 0.10 -0.93
N TYR A 23 -1.79 -0.22 -1.73
CA TYR A 23 -0.45 0.36 -1.62
C TYR A 23 0.02 0.78 -3.00
N HIS A 24 0.41 2.04 -3.13
CA HIS A 24 0.98 2.62 -4.33
C HIS A 24 2.37 3.15 -4.02
N PHE A 25 3.39 2.46 -4.53
CA PHE A 25 4.79 2.82 -4.36
C PHE A 25 5.26 3.69 -5.52
N ALA A 26 5.67 4.92 -5.22
CA ALA A 26 6.49 5.77 -6.10
C ALA A 26 7.96 5.67 -5.66
N LYS A 27 8.88 6.37 -6.34
CA LYS A 27 10.34 6.25 -6.14
C LYS A 27 10.78 6.16 -4.66
N ASP A 28 10.39 7.15 -3.85
CA ASP A 28 10.78 7.24 -2.42
C ASP A 28 9.57 7.40 -1.49
N THR A 29 8.35 7.37 -2.05
CA THR A 29 7.11 7.62 -1.30
C THR A 29 6.11 6.51 -1.56
N VAL A 30 5.29 6.21 -0.54
CA VAL A 30 4.21 5.25 -0.64
C VAL A 30 2.92 5.90 -0.19
N ARG A 31 1.83 5.68 -0.94
CA ARG A 31 0.47 5.97 -0.49
C ARG A 31 -0.20 4.66 -0.19
N PHE A 32 -0.89 4.58 0.94
CA PHE A 32 -1.56 3.35 1.30
C PHE A 32 -2.81 3.62 2.13
N THR A 33 -3.76 2.70 2.06
CA THR A 33 -4.99 2.81 2.84
C THR A 33 -4.92 1.94 4.09
N ASP A 34 -5.44 2.49 5.18
CA ASP A 34 -5.61 1.79 6.46
C ASP A 34 -7.10 1.85 6.84
N TYR A 35 -7.61 0.79 7.44
CA TYR A 35 -9.00 0.72 7.87
C TYR A 35 -9.06 0.86 9.39
N LYS A 36 -9.54 2.01 9.87
CA LYS A 36 -9.64 2.33 11.30
C LYS A 36 -10.97 3.00 11.59
N ASN A 37 -11.58 2.65 12.73
CA ASN A 37 -12.83 3.25 13.20
C ASN A 37 -13.96 3.23 12.16
N ASN A 38 -14.09 2.14 11.40
CA ASN A 38 -15.04 1.96 10.29
C ASN A 38 -14.82 2.89 9.08
N GLU A 39 -13.68 3.57 8.98
CA GLU A 39 -13.34 4.45 7.87
C GLU A 39 -12.05 3.99 7.17
N ILE A 40 -11.98 4.24 5.87
CA ILE A 40 -10.75 4.08 5.08
C ILE A 40 -10.01 5.40 5.13
N ILE A 41 -8.76 5.36 5.60
CA ILE A 41 -7.89 6.53 5.69
C ILE A 41 -6.75 6.36 4.69
N GLU A 42 -6.54 7.36 3.83
CA GLU A 42 -5.35 7.41 2.99
C GLU A 42 -4.17 7.98 3.79
N LEU A 43 -3.08 7.22 3.81
CA LEU A 43 -1.84 7.58 4.48
C LEU A 43 -0.72 7.74 3.45
N LYS A 44 0.24 8.60 3.77
CA LYS A 44 1.46 8.80 3.00
C LYS A 44 2.69 8.51 3.85
N GLY A 45 3.65 7.81 3.26
CA GLY A 45 4.92 7.47 3.91
C GLY A 45 6.11 7.61 2.98
N LEU A 46 7.29 7.52 3.59
CA LEU A 46 8.54 7.20 2.91
C LEU A 46 8.78 5.69 3.02
N TRP A 47 9.38 5.09 2.01
CA TRP A 47 9.73 3.67 2.07
C TRP A 47 11.15 3.43 1.61
N TRP A 48 11.75 2.37 2.13
CA TRP A 48 13.05 1.85 1.72
C TRP A 48 13.13 0.37 2.08
N THR A 49 14.14 -0.31 1.54
CA THR A 49 14.46 -1.69 1.91
C THR A 49 15.76 -1.75 2.70
N ASP A 50 15.81 -2.67 3.66
CA ASP A 50 16.99 -3.03 4.43
C ASP A 50 17.09 -4.56 4.46
N GLY A 51 17.99 -5.12 3.65
CA GLY A 51 18.04 -6.56 3.41
C GLY A 51 16.72 -7.10 2.83
N ASP A 52 16.12 -8.06 3.53
CA ASP A 52 14.83 -8.66 3.21
C ASP A 52 13.63 -7.95 3.86
N THR A 53 13.86 -6.77 4.46
CA THR A 53 12.83 -6.02 5.17
C THR A 53 12.41 -4.77 4.38
N LEU A 54 11.11 -4.65 4.09
CA LEU A 54 10.50 -3.39 3.66
C LEU A 54 10.20 -2.55 4.90
N VAL A 55 10.60 -1.29 4.85
CA VAL A 55 10.36 -0.32 5.92
C VAL A 55 9.52 0.83 5.38
N ILE A 56 8.42 1.14 6.05
CA ILE A 56 7.54 2.27 5.73
C ILE A 56 7.49 3.21 6.93
N GLY A 57 8.09 4.40 6.78
CA GLY A 57 7.94 5.50 7.73
C GLY A 57 6.69 6.31 7.39
N GLN A 58 5.71 6.37 8.29
CA GLN A 58 4.52 7.19 8.08
C GLN A 58 4.87 8.67 8.26
N LEU A 59 4.43 9.55 7.37
CA LEU A 59 4.75 10.98 7.50
C LEU A 59 3.85 11.69 8.53
N GLN A 60 2.63 11.21 8.69
CA GLN A 60 1.61 11.82 9.57
C GLN A 60 1.67 11.27 11.00
N LYS A 61 2.39 10.18 11.22
CA LYS A 61 2.62 9.56 12.52
C LYS A 61 4.10 9.27 12.62
N MET A 62 4.75 9.71 13.70
CA MET A 62 6.16 9.36 14.00
C MET A 62 6.27 7.86 14.33
N SER A 63 6.00 7.00 13.36
CA SER A 63 5.92 5.56 13.47
C SER A 63 6.44 4.91 12.19
N VAL A 64 7.14 3.80 12.37
CA VAL A 64 7.68 3.00 11.29
C VAL A 64 7.02 1.63 11.34
N GLN A 65 6.54 1.16 10.19
CA GLN A 65 6.03 -0.19 10.02
C GLN A 65 7.04 -0.99 9.20
N LYS A 66 7.41 -2.17 9.72
CA LYS A 66 8.35 -3.08 9.07
C LYS A 66 7.61 -4.32 8.57
N TYR A 67 8.05 -4.82 7.43
CA TYR A 67 7.53 -6.04 6.80
C TYR A 67 8.68 -6.90 6.31
N LEU A 68 8.66 -8.19 6.62
CA LEU A 68 9.56 -9.18 6.04
C LEU A 68 9.06 -9.56 4.64
N ILE A 69 9.89 -9.40 3.63
CA ILE A 69 9.63 -9.80 2.25
C ILE A 69 9.91 -11.30 2.15
N THR A 70 8.86 -12.11 2.03
CA THR A 70 9.00 -13.57 1.96
C THR A 70 9.10 -14.08 0.52
N LYS A 71 8.59 -13.32 -0.45
CA LYS A 71 8.69 -13.62 -1.88
C LYS A 71 8.50 -12.33 -2.67
N LEU A 72 9.35 -12.12 -3.67
CA LEU A 72 9.23 -11.03 -4.63
C LEU A 72 9.33 -11.61 -6.04
N SER A 73 8.32 -11.38 -6.87
CA SER A 73 8.33 -11.70 -8.30
C SER A 73 7.88 -10.49 -9.12
N ASN A 74 7.88 -10.63 -10.45
CA ASN A 74 7.40 -9.58 -11.35
C ASN A 74 5.90 -9.29 -11.20
N THR A 75 5.13 -10.18 -10.58
CA THR A 75 3.67 -10.12 -10.48
C THR A 75 3.16 -10.09 -9.04
N GLU A 76 3.96 -10.53 -8.07
CA GLU A 76 3.52 -10.68 -6.68
C GLU A 76 4.60 -10.23 -5.69
N LEU A 77 4.17 -9.52 -4.65
CA LEU A 77 4.95 -9.21 -3.47
C LEU A 77 4.27 -9.86 -2.26
N HIS A 78 4.97 -10.79 -1.61
CA HIS A 78 4.49 -11.47 -0.41
C HIS A 78 5.25 -10.92 0.79
N MET A 79 4.51 -10.49 1.80
CA MET A 79 5.07 -9.86 2.98
C MET A 79 4.45 -10.41 4.26
N LYS A 80 5.22 -10.40 5.33
CA LYS A 80 4.72 -10.60 6.69
C LYS A 80 5.01 -9.36 7.50
N MET A 81 3.99 -8.80 8.15
CA MET A 81 4.22 -7.69 9.05
C MET A 81 5.14 -8.15 10.19
N ILE A 82 6.15 -7.34 10.52
CA ILE A 82 7.02 -7.57 11.67
C ILE A 82 6.38 -6.88 12.87
N ASN A 83 6.19 -7.62 13.96
CA ASN A 83 5.64 -7.06 15.19
C ASN A 83 6.62 -6.03 15.77
N PRO A 84 6.22 -4.76 15.93
CA PRO A 84 7.13 -3.71 16.41
C PRO A 84 7.57 -3.91 17.87
N ARG A 85 6.90 -4.78 18.64
CA ARG A 85 7.23 -5.04 20.05
C ARG A 85 8.38 -6.02 20.23
N ASP A 86 8.39 -7.12 19.48
CA ASP A 86 9.33 -8.24 19.68
C ASP A 86 10.17 -8.56 18.43
N GLY A 87 9.92 -7.89 17.30
CA GLY A 87 10.65 -8.11 16.05
C GLY A 87 10.29 -9.41 15.32
N VAL A 88 9.29 -10.16 15.79
CA VAL A 88 8.90 -11.43 15.18
C VAL A 88 7.90 -11.19 14.03
N PRO A 89 8.08 -11.81 12.85
CA PRO A 89 7.09 -11.77 11.79
C PRO A 89 5.77 -12.43 12.21
N PHE A 90 4.65 -11.76 11.97
CA PHE A 90 3.33 -12.36 12.14
C PHE A 90 3.17 -13.60 11.24
N LYS A 91 2.34 -14.56 11.69
CA LYS A 91 2.05 -15.76 10.90
C LYS A 91 1.24 -15.44 9.63
N SER A 92 0.42 -14.40 9.68
CA SER A 92 -0.35 -13.93 8.53
C SER A 92 0.56 -13.30 7.47
N SER A 93 0.30 -13.67 6.21
CA SER A 93 0.96 -13.09 5.04
C SER A 93 0.01 -12.16 4.30
N MET A 94 0.57 -11.08 3.77
CA MET A 94 -0.06 -10.19 2.82
C MET A 94 0.51 -10.49 1.45
N ILE A 95 -0.36 -10.58 0.44
CA ILE A 95 0.05 -10.81 -0.95
C ILE A 95 -0.49 -9.64 -1.76
N PHE A 96 0.43 -8.86 -2.32
CA PHE A 96 0.13 -7.77 -3.23
C PHE A 96 0.38 -8.24 -4.64
N LYS A 97 -0.61 -8.09 -5.51
CA LYS A 97 -0.45 -8.36 -6.94
C LYS A 97 -0.12 -7.05 -7.63
N LYS A 98 0.83 -7.09 -8.57
CA LYS A 98 1.10 -5.99 -9.48
C LYS A 98 -0.14 -5.82 -10.36
N GLU A 99 -0.76 -4.64 -10.33
CA GLU A 99 -1.79 -4.28 -11.29
C GLU A 99 -1.09 -4.13 -12.65
N GLU A 100 -1.46 -4.96 -13.62
CA GLU A 100 -1.05 -4.72 -15.00
C GLU A 100 -1.72 -3.43 -15.42
N LEU A 101 -0.92 -2.44 -15.84
CA LEU A 101 -1.43 -1.28 -16.56
C LEU A 101 -2.22 -1.84 -17.75
N MET A 102 -3.55 -1.81 -17.69
CA MET A 102 -4.34 -1.99 -18.90
C MET A 102 -4.08 -0.75 -19.74
N ASP A 103 -3.28 -0.93 -20.79
CA ASP A 103 -3.20 0.04 -21.89
C ASP A 103 -4.61 0.12 -22.49
N PHE A 104 -5.29 1.22 -22.21
CA PHE A 104 -6.50 1.59 -22.93
C PHE A 104 -6.06 2.33 -24.21
N ASP A 105 -6.06 1.62 -25.34
CA ASP A 105 -6.06 2.19 -26.69
C ASP A 105 -7.37 2.96 -26.97
#